data_AF-F7ZL88-F1
#
_entry.id   AF-F7ZL88-F1
#
_cell.length_a   1.000
_cell.length_b   1.000
_cell.length_c   1.000
_cell.angle_alpha   90.00
_cell.angle_beta   90.00
_cell.angle_gamma   90.00
#
_symmetry.space_group_name_H-M   'P 1'
#
loop_
_entity.id
_entity.type
_entity.pdbx_description
1 polymer ?
#
loop_
_entity_poly.entity_id
_entity_poly.type
_entity_poly.pdbx_seq_one_letter_code
_entity_poly.pdbx_strand_id
1 'polypeptide(L)'
;MVPSHEWFDQSFKKITDTHELPKPISHLDEVRYRLPNQSGFDAILLKLARYISGLNAGKLLLTNGFLQELCSLQRTLDEIHEDIFFLSLPHFGFEKSADHDNYLNAFWEEEPEFTTFSGKQKNRHQVPRRKIRSYLANINNDGAVDHSAIATSAYLSRLYSGYVHAAAPQILELFDPQKAVFRLTGFKDSPLLLDHASDFENQFFRGVMAVHIVARIKNIDDLAREAFEMHNRLECHFN
;
A
#
# COMPACT_ATOMS: atom_id res chain seq x y z
N MET A 1 17.45 12.01 -4.86
CA MET A 1 16.73 12.80 -3.82
C MET A 1 15.36 12.16 -3.63
N VAL A 2 15.13 11.49 -2.50
CA VAL A 2 13.85 10.82 -2.19
C VAL A 2 12.74 11.88 -2.04
N PRO A 3 11.51 11.65 -2.56
CA PRO A 3 10.39 12.57 -2.38
C PRO A 3 10.19 12.90 -0.90
N SER A 4 9.95 14.16 -0.56
CA SER A 4 9.63 14.51 0.82
C SER A 4 8.23 14.02 1.18
N HIS A 5 8.00 13.72 2.45
CA HIS A 5 6.67 13.41 2.97
C HIS A 5 5.68 14.56 2.71
N GLU A 6 6.18 15.79 2.81
CA GLU A 6 5.41 16.99 2.50
C GLU A 6 4.89 16.99 1.05
N TRP A 7 5.68 16.49 0.10
CA TRP A 7 5.23 16.36 -1.29
C TRP A 7 4.05 15.40 -1.43
N PHE A 8 4.07 14.26 -0.73
CA PHE A 8 2.95 13.32 -0.75
C PHE A 8 1.68 13.93 -0.15
N ASP A 9 1.80 14.62 0.99
CA ASP A 9 0.66 15.26 1.65
C ASP A 9 0.06 16.37 0.77
N GLN A 10 0.90 17.21 0.15
CA GLN A 10 0.47 18.24 -0.79
C GLN A 10 -0.18 17.64 -2.05
N SER A 11 0.38 16.56 -2.57
CA SER A 11 -0.17 15.84 -3.74
C SER A 11 -1.53 15.24 -3.42
N PHE A 12 -1.67 14.60 -2.27
CA PHE A 12 -2.95 14.06 -1.81
C PHE A 12 -3.99 15.16 -1.63
N LYS A 13 -3.59 16.30 -1.04
CA LYS A 13 -4.46 17.47 -0.91
C LYS A 13 -4.97 17.96 -2.27
N LYS A 14 -4.07 18.15 -3.25
CA LYS A 14 -4.44 18.56 -4.63
C LYS A 14 -5.46 17.60 -5.24
N ILE A 15 -5.29 16.30 -5.06
CA ILE A 15 -6.26 15.28 -5.53
C ILE A 15 -7.61 15.45 -4.84
N THR A 16 -7.63 15.59 -3.50
CA THR A 16 -8.86 15.70 -2.72
C THR A 16 -9.60 17.02 -2.87
N ASP A 17 -8.92 18.12 -3.22
CA ASP A 17 -9.56 19.42 -3.47
C ASP A 17 -10.56 19.36 -4.64
N THR A 18 -10.44 18.35 -5.51
CA THR A 18 -11.33 18.11 -6.65
C THR A 18 -12.30 16.95 -6.42
N HIS A 19 -12.41 16.44 -5.20
CA HIS A 19 -13.18 15.24 -4.86
C HIS A 19 -14.12 15.48 -3.67
N GLU A 20 -15.25 14.79 -3.66
CA GLU A 20 -16.21 14.93 -2.57
C GLU A 20 -15.66 14.28 -1.29
N LEU A 21 -15.63 15.03 -0.20
CA LEU A 21 -15.11 14.55 1.08
C LEU A 21 -16.11 13.64 1.79
N PRO A 22 -15.63 12.77 2.71
CA PRO A 22 -16.51 11.95 3.54
C PRO A 22 -17.52 12.80 4.30
N LYS A 23 -18.78 12.35 4.33
CA LYS A 23 -19.87 13.01 5.05
C LYS A 23 -20.14 12.30 6.38
N PRO A 24 -20.48 13.05 7.44
CA PRO A 24 -20.91 12.46 8.69
C PRO A 24 -22.23 11.72 8.51
N ILE A 25 -22.35 10.57 9.16
CA ILE A 25 -23.56 9.78 9.28
C ILE A 25 -23.78 9.41 10.73
N SER A 26 -25.03 9.38 11.16
CA SER A 26 -25.39 8.86 12.48
C SER A 26 -25.41 7.33 12.45
N HIS A 27 -24.71 6.70 13.38
CA HIS A 27 -24.68 5.25 13.54
C HIS A 27 -24.54 4.91 15.02
N LEU A 28 -25.58 4.31 15.62
CA LEU A 28 -25.59 3.84 17.02
C LEU A 28 -25.03 4.87 18.01
N ASP A 29 -25.61 6.08 17.99
CA ASP A 29 -25.24 7.21 18.85
C ASP A 29 -23.82 7.79 18.62
N GLU A 30 -23.10 7.29 17.62
CA GLU A 30 -21.81 7.82 17.17
C GLU A 30 -21.92 8.47 15.78
N VAL A 31 -20.95 9.34 15.48
CA VAL A 31 -20.77 9.90 14.14
C VAL A 31 -19.69 9.10 13.41
N ARG A 32 -20.08 8.44 12.31
CA ARG A 32 -19.14 7.82 11.37
C ARG A 32 -19.03 8.69 10.12
N TYR A 33 -17.99 8.47 9.32
CA TYR A 33 -17.79 9.17 8.05
C TYR A 33 -17.82 8.19 6.88
N ARG A 34 -18.59 8.51 5.84
CA ARG A 34 -18.66 7.71 4.61
C ARG A 34 -18.44 8.58 3.38
N LEU A 35 -17.74 8.03 2.39
CA LEU A 35 -17.74 8.60 1.05
C LEU A 35 -19.12 8.36 0.42
N PRO A 36 -19.73 9.37 -0.22
CA PRO A 36 -21.13 9.30 -0.65
C PRO A 36 -21.36 8.33 -1.81
N ASN A 37 -20.36 8.16 -2.68
CA ASN A 37 -20.51 7.38 -3.92
C ASN A 37 -20.01 5.93 -3.78
N GLN A 38 -19.09 5.66 -2.84
CA GLN A 38 -18.43 4.35 -2.68
C GLN A 38 -17.95 3.73 -4.01
N SER A 39 -17.48 4.59 -4.91
CA SER A 39 -17.05 4.24 -6.25
C SER A 39 -15.69 3.52 -6.26
N GLY A 40 -15.30 2.96 -7.42
CA GLY A 40 -13.95 2.43 -7.61
C GLY A 40 -12.86 3.48 -7.33
N PHE A 41 -13.10 4.73 -7.74
CA PHE A 41 -12.19 5.83 -7.46
C PHE A 41 -12.13 6.18 -5.96
N ASP A 42 -13.26 6.12 -5.25
CA ASP A 42 -13.27 6.32 -3.79
C ASP A 42 -12.38 5.28 -3.08
N ALA A 43 -12.43 4.03 -3.52
CA ALA A 43 -11.57 2.98 -2.98
C ALA A 43 -10.08 3.23 -3.29
N ILE A 44 -9.75 3.66 -4.51
CA ILE A 44 -8.39 4.07 -4.90
C ILE A 44 -7.89 5.22 -4.03
N LEU A 45 -8.73 6.23 -3.79
CA LEU A 45 -8.38 7.40 -2.99
C LEU A 45 -8.08 7.01 -1.53
N LEU A 46 -8.92 6.17 -0.92
CA LEU A 46 -8.69 5.66 0.44
C LEU A 46 -7.43 4.78 0.53
N LYS A 47 -7.16 3.99 -0.51
CA LYS A 47 -5.92 3.21 -0.60
C LYS A 47 -4.69 4.10 -0.71
N LEU A 48 -4.74 5.16 -1.52
CA LEU A 48 -3.65 6.14 -1.61
C LEU A 48 -3.42 6.85 -0.27
N ALA A 49 -4.50 7.27 0.41
CA ALA A 49 -4.41 7.87 1.74
C ALA A 49 -3.70 6.93 2.74
N ARG A 50 -4.10 5.65 2.75
CA ARG A 50 -3.48 4.64 3.62
C ARG A 50 -2.02 4.38 3.25
N TYR A 51 -1.69 4.39 1.96
CA TYR A 51 -0.32 4.22 1.47
C TYR A 51 0.59 5.35 1.97
N ILE A 52 0.18 6.61 1.77
CA ILE A 52 0.93 7.80 2.21
C ILE A 52 1.09 7.80 3.74
N SER A 53 0.02 7.49 4.47
CA SER A 53 0.09 7.30 5.92
C SER A 53 1.11 6.22 6.33
N GLY A 54 1.18 5.12 5.58
CA GLY A 54 2.17 4.06 5.80
C GLY A 54 3.59 4.51 5.48
N LEU A 55 3.84 5.32 4.45
CA LEU A 55 5.17 5.91 4.21
C LEU A 55 5.60 6.78 5.41
N ASN A 56 4.70 7.63 5.91
CA ASN A 56 4.95 8.49 7.06
C ASN A 56 5.29 7.65 8.31
N ALA A 57 4.52 6.60 8.58
CA ALA A 57 4.78 5.69 9.69
C ALA A 57 6.09 4.91 9.52
N GLY A 58 6.39 4.40 8.32
CA GLY A 58 7.61 3.64 8.04
C GLY A 58 8.87 4.46 8.29
N LYS A 59 8.88 5.76 7.96
CA LYS A 59 9.99 6.65 8.32
C LYS A 59 10.20 6.72 9.83
N LEU A 60 9.13 6.84 10.62
CA LEU A 60 9.23 6.89 12.08
C LEU A 60 9.78 5.57 12.63
N LEU A 61 9.32 4.43 12.12
CA LEU A 61 9.79 3.11 12.51
C LEU A 61 11.28 2.94 12.17
N LEU A 62 11.67 3.27 10.94
CA LEU A 62 13.06 3.20 10.48
C LEU A 62 13.99 4.08 11.32
N THR A 63 13.62 5.34 11.55
CA THR A 63 14.39 6.30 12.38
C THR A 63 14.60 5.80 13.81
N ASN A 64 13.66 4.99 14.32
CA ASN A 64 13.71 4.44 15.67
C ASN A 64 14.22 2.99 15.75
N GLY A 65 14.55 2.36 14.63
CA GLY A 65 15.09 1.00 14.58
C GLY A 65 14.05 -0.11 14.79
N PHE A 66 12.77 0.15 14.54
CA PHE A 66 11.68 -0.83 14.64
C PHE A 66 11.54 -1.65 13.33
N LEU A 67 12.50 -2.55 13.12
CA LEU A 67 12.66 -3.29 11.87
C LEU A 67 11.52 -4.28 11.60
N GLN A 68 11.04 -5.00 12.62
CA GLN A 68 9.96 -5.98 12.47
C GLN A 68 8.67 -5.32 12.00
N GLU A 69 8.34 -4.20 12.63
CA GLU A 69 7.16 -3.40 12.32
C GLU A 69 7.30 -2.76 10.94
N LEU A 70 8.49 -2.25 10.60
CA LEU A 70 8.78 -1.70 9.28
C LEU A 70 8.56 -2.73 8.17
N CYS A 71 9.09 -3.94 8.33
CA CYS A 71 8.94 -5.02 7.35
C CYS A 71 7.49 -5.47 7.19
N SER A 72 6.74 -5.55 8.29
CA SER A 72 5.30 -5.83 8.25
C SER A 72 4.52 -4.72 7.55
N LEU A 73 4.94 -3.47 7.72
CA LEU A 73 4.36 -2.32 7.04
C LEU A 73 4.70 -2.30 5.54
N GLN A 74 5.93 -2.64 5.15
CA GLN A 74 6.33 -2.78 3.75
C GLN A 74 5.45 -3.81 3.03
N ARG A 75 5.18 -4.96 3.67
CA ARG A 75 4.23 -5.96 3.15
C ARG A 75 2.86 -5.38 2.86
N THR A 76 2.38 -4.51 3.76
CA THR A 76 1.09 -3.85 3.66
C THR A 76 1.08 -2.82 2.54
N LEU A 77 2.14 -2.01 2.43
CA LEU A 77 2.31 -1.03 1.37
C LEU A 77 2.33 -1.70 -0.01
N ASP A 78 3.05 -2.81 -0.16
CA ASP A 78 3.09 -3.57 -1.41
C ASP A 78 1.69 -4.01 -1.89
N GLU A 79 0.85 -4.53 -0.99
CA GLU A 79 -0.52 -4.92 -1.38
C GLU A 79 -1.40 -3.73 -1.71
N ILE A 80 -1.26 -2.64 -0.96
CA ILE A 80 -2.01 -1.41 -1.23
C ILE A 80 -1.63 -0.85 -2.59
N HIS A 81 -0.34 -0.88 -2.95
CA HIS A 81 0.12 -0.45 -4.26
C HIS A 81 -0.44 -1.34 -5.38
N GLU A 82 -0.40 -2.67 -5.22
CA GLU A 82 -1.03 -3.61 -6.16
C GLU A 82 -2.54 -3.33 -6.31
N ASP A 83 -3.23 -3.05 -5.19
CA ASP A 83 -4.66 -2.71 -5.19
C ASP A 83 -4.95 -1.40 -5.93
N ILE A 84 -4.13 -0.35 -5.73
CA ILE A 84 -4.28 0.93 -6.42
C ILE A 84 -4.21 0.69 -7.93
N PHE A 85 -3.19 -0.02 -8.40
CA PHE A 85 -3.03 -0.33 -9.83
C PHE A 85 -4.18 -1.18 -10.35
N PHE A 86 -4.54 -2.25 -9.62
CA PHE A 86 -5.65 -3.14 -9.98
C PHE A 86 -6.93 -2.37 -10.24
N LEU A 87 -7.32 -1.51 -9.28
CA LEU A 87 -8.54 -0.72 -9.38
C LEU A 87 -8.44 0.41 -10.42
N SER A 88 -7.24 0.91 -10.69
CA SER A 88 -7.00 2.05 -11.57
C SER A 88 -7.06 1.69 -13.05
N LEU A 89 -6.65 0.48 -13.45
CA LEU A 89 -6.55 0.11 -14.87
C LEU A 89 -7.90 0.21 -15.64
N PRO A 90 -9.05 -0.20 -15.09
CA PRO A 90 -10.34 0.03 -15.75
C PRO A 90 -10.65 1.51 -16.09
N HIS A 91 -10.11 2.48 -15.33
CA HIS A 91 -10.28 3.90 -15.62
C HIS A 91 -9.53 4.36 -16.88
N PHE A 92 -8.55 3.56 -17.36
CA PHE A 92 -7.81 3.81 -18.59
C PHE A 92 -8.31 2.97 -19.78
N GLY A 93 -9.48 2.32 -19.65
CA GLY A 93 -10.09 1.53 -20.72
C GLY A 93 -9.66 0.07 -20.78
N PHE A 94 -8.88 -0.42 -19.80
CA PHE A 94 -8.61 -1.85 -19.66
C PHE A 94 -9.86 -2.61 -19.21
N GLU A 95 -9.95 -3.90 -19.57
CA GLU A 95 -11.12 -4.73 -19.28
C GLU A 95 -11.33 -4.91 -17.76
N LYS A 96 -12.50 -4.48 -17.28
CA LYS A 96 -12.92 -4.71 -15.89
C LYS A 96 -13.39 -6.16 -15.70
N SER A 97 -12.66 -6.94 -14.91
CA SER A 97 -13.06 -8.30 -14.51
C SER A 97 -14.05 -8.31 -13.33
N ALA A 98 -14.78 -9.43 -13.15
CA ALA A 98 -15.66 -9.66 -12.00
C ALA A 98 -14.94 -9.58 -10.63
N ASP A 99 -13.63 -9.79 -10.60
CA ASP A 99 -12.84 -9.65 -9.38
C ASP A 99 -12.78 -8.19 -8.90
N HIS A 100 -12.96 -7.19 -9.77
CA HIS A 100 -13.05 -5.78 -9.34
C HIS A 100 -14.33 -5.53 -8.53
N ASP A 101 -15.46 -6.08 -8.96
CA ASP A 101 -16.74 -5.92 -8.24
C ASP A 101 -16.70 -6.68 -6.91
N ASN A 102 -16.16 -7.91 -6.91
CA ASN A 102 -15.96 -8.66 -5.67
C ASN A 102 -15.02 -7.93 -4.70
N TYR A 103 -13.97 -7.29 -5.22
CA TYR A 103 -13.07 -6.46 -4.42
C TYR A 103 -13.83 -5.30 -3.79
N LEU A 104 -14.56 -4.52 -4.58
CA LEU A 104 -15.26 -3.32 -4.09
C LEU A 104 -16.36 -3.67 -3.09
N ASN A 105 -17.14 -4.72 -3.36
CA ASN A 105 -18.16 -5.20 -2.42
C ASN A 105 -17.56 -5.56 -1.06
N ALA A 106 -16.42 -6.26 -1.05
CA ALA A 106 -15.71 -6.59 0.18
C ALA A 106 -15.05 -5.37 0.85
N PHE A 107 -14.51 -4.44 0.06
CA PHE A 107 -13.84 -3.25 0.57
C PHE A 107 -14.81 -2.36 1.36
N TRP A 108 -16.05 -2.24 0.89
CA TRP A 108 -17.09 -1.44 1.53
C TRP A 108 -17.90 -2.18 2.62
N GLU A 109 -17.67 -3.48 2.80
CA GLU A 109 -18.28 -4.24 3.89
C GLU A 109 -17.85 -3.66 5.25
N GLU A 110 -18.80 -3.42 6.14
CA GLU A 110 -18.51 -2.96 7.52
C GLU A 110 -18.46 -4.15 8.47
N GLU A 111 -17.60 -4.08 9.48
CA GLU A 111 -17.59 -5.09 10.52
C GLU A 111 -18.89 -5.00 11.35
N PRO A 112 -19.47 -6.15 11.73
CA PRO A 112 -20.65 -6.16 12.57
C PRO A 112 -20.32 -5.62 13.96
N GLU A 113 -21.29 -4.97 14.57
CA GLU A 113 -21.18 -4.57 15.96
C GLU A 113 -21.03 -5.78 16.88
N PHE A 114 -20.28 -5.65 17.96
CA PHE A 114 -20.09 -6.74 18.92
C PHE A 114 -21.43 -7.28 19.44
N THR A 115 -22.42 -6.41 19.63
CA THR A 115 -23.78 -6.78 20.07
C THR A 115 -24.53 -7.65 19.06
N THR A 116 -24.15 -7.60 17.79
CA THR A 116 -24.70 -8.39 16.68
C THR A 116 -23.75 -9.49 16.21
N PHE A 117 -22.56 -9.58 16.81
CA PHE A 117 -21.55 -10.55 16.44
C PHE A 117 -22.04 -11.96 16.72
N SER A 118 -21.96 -12.82 15.71
CA SER A 118 -22.19 -14.24 15.88
C SER A 118 -20.95 -15.00 15.43
N GLY A 119 -20.57 -16.04 16.18
CA GLY A 119 -19.45 -16.91 15.80
C GLY A 119 -19.66 -17.69 14.48
N LYS A 120 -20.79 -17.47 13.79
CA LYS A 120 -21.12 -18.03 12.46
C LYS A 120 -20.98 -17.02 11.32
N GLN A 121 -20.61 -15.78 11.60
CA GLN A 121 -20.35 -14.81 10.54
C GLN A 121 -19.17 -15.29 9.68
N LYS A 122 -19.36 -15.22 8.36
CA LYS A 122 -18.31 -15.55 7.41
C LYS A 122 -17.30 -14.41 7.40
N ASN A 123 -16.03 -14.76 7.26
CA ASN A 123 -14.99 -13.77 6.99
C ASN A 123 -15.36 -12.99 5.72
N ARG A 124 -15.10 -11.68 5.76
CA ARG A 124 -15.14 -10.81 4.59
C ARG A 124 -14.47 -11.50 3.41
N HIS A 125 -15.17 -11.56 2.29
CA HIS A 125 -14.58 -12.13 1.08
C HIS A 125 -13.34 -11.32 0.69
N GLN A 126 -12.22 -11.98 0.39
CA GLN A 126 -11.05 -11.29 -0.11
C GLN A 126 -10.68 -11.85 -1.48
N VAL A 127 -10.54 -10.95 -2.46
CA VAL A 127 -10.00 -11.32 -3.77
C VAL A 127 -8.57 -11.83 -3.56
N PRO A 128 -8.27 -13.09 -3.94
CA PRO A 128 -6.95 -13.66 -3.70
C PRO A 128 -5.87 -12.83 -4.39
N ARG A 129 -4.77 -12.54 -3.68
CA ARG A 129 -3.63 -11.76 -4.22
C ARG A 129 -3.12 -12.30 -5.56
N ARG A 130 -3.11 -13.63 -5.72
CA ARG A 130 -2.74 -14.29 -6.98
C ARG A 130 -3.59 -13.81 -8.16
N LYS A 131 -4.90 -13.60 -7.98
CA LYS A 131 -5.78 -13.12 -9.06
C LYS A 131 -5.45 -11.69 -9.47
N ILE A 132 -5.21 -10.82 -8.50
CA ILE A 132 -4.80 -9.43 -8.76
C ILE A 132 -3.47 -9.40 -9.51
N ARG A 133 -2.47 -10.14 -9.03
CA ARG A 133 -1.17 -10.23 -9.71
C ARG A 133 -1.28 -10.80 -11.12
N SER A 134 -2.10 -11.84 -11.33
CA SER A 134 -2.37 -12.38 -12.67
C SER A 134 -3.03 -11.36 -13.59
N TYR A 135 -3.97 -10.55 -13.08
CA TYR A 135 -4.58 -9.49 -13.86
C TYR A 135 -3.56 -8.41 -14.27
N LEU A 136 -2.76 -7.93 -13.31
CA LEU A 136 -1.71 -6.93 -13.56
C LEU A 136 -0.66 -7.44 -14.57
N ALA A 137 -0.29 -8.72 -14.46
CA ALA A 137 0.59 -9.39 -15.40
C ALA A 137 0.03 -9.43 -16.83
N ASN A 138 -1.24 -9.79 -16.97
CA ASN A 138 -1.86 -9.99 -18.28
C ASN A 138 -1.99 -8.69 -19.07
N ILE A 139 -2.18 -7.56 -18.39
CA ILE A 139 -2.27 -6.24 -19.04
C ILE A 139 -0.94 -5.81 -19.69
N ASN A 140 0.19 -6.23 -19.12
CA ASN A 140 1.50 -5.94 -19.69
C ASN A 140 1.87 -6.84 -20.89
N ASN A 141 1.07 -7.87 -21.23
CA ASN A 141 1.39 -8.79 -22.33
C ASN A 141 1.27 -8.18 -23.74
N ASP A 142 0.62 -7.01 -23.89
CA ASP A 142 0.64 -6.24 -25.15
C ASP A 142 1.95 -5.45 -25.35
N GLY A 143 2.86 -5.51 -24.38
CA GLY A 143 4.20 -4.93 -24.43
C GLY A 143 5.18 -5.70 -23.53
N ALA A 144 5.54 -6.93 -23.94
CA ALA A 144 6.63 -7.75 -23.39
C ALA A 144 6.69 -7.84 -21.86
N VAL A 145 5.98 -8.80 -21.25
CA VAL A 145 6.18 -9.13 -19.83
C VAL A 145 7.48 -9.88 -19.65
N ASP A 146 8.34 -9.34 -18.78
CA ASP A 146 9.35 -10.12 -18.11
C ASP A 146 8.67 -10.93 -16.99
N HIS A 147 8.52 -12.25 -17.18
CA HIS A 147 7.99 -13.18 -16.18
C HIS A 147 8.70 -13.07 -14.81
N SER A 148 9.89 -12.44 -14.77
CA SER A 148 10.61 -12.09 -13.56
C SER A 148 9.82 -11.18 -12.60
N ALA A 149 9.04 -10.20 -13.07
CA ALA A 149 8.42 -9.19 -12.20
C ALA A 149 7.32 -9.79 -11.28
N ILE A 150 6.53 -10.73 -11.81
CA ILE A 150 5.50 -11.45 -11.05
C ILE A 150 6.16 -12.38 -10.03
N ALA A 151 7.22 -13.08 -10.45
CA ALA A 151 7.98 -13.96 -9.57
C ALA A 151 8.65 -13.17 -8.44
N THR A 152 9.18 -11.98 -8.74
CA THR A 152 9.77 -11.04 -7.77
C THR A 152 8.73 -10.53 -6.78
N SER A 153 7.55 -10.07 -7.22
CA SER A 153 6.48 -9.66 -6.29
C SER A 153 6.02 -10.85 -5.41
N ALA A 154 5.86 -12.04 -5.99
CA ALA A 154 5.50 -13.24 -5.23
C ALA A 154 6.57 -13.64 -4.21
N TYR A 155 7.86 -13.49 -4.56
CA TYR A 155 8.98 -13.74 -3.68
C TYR A 155 9.04 -12.74 -2.52
N LEU A 156 8.97 -11.43 -2.81
CA LEU A 156 8.93 -10.38 -1.79
C LEU A 156 7.75 -10.57 -0.83
N SER A 157 6.58 -10.84 -1.39
CA SER A 157 5.37 -11.14 -0.61
C SER A 157 5.55 -12.32 0.35
N ARG A 158 6.34 -13.34 -0.04
CA ARG A 158 6.65 -14.50 0.80
C ARG A 158 7.70 -14.16 1.85
N LEU A 159 8.76 -13.45 1.47
CA LEU A 159 9.82 -13.00 2.37
C LEU A 159 9.23 -12.17 3.51
N TYR A 160 8.44 -11.15 3.18
CA TYR A 160 7.83 -10.27 4.17
C TYR A 160 6.68 -10.92 4.95
N SER A 161 6.13 -12.04 4.47
CA SER A 161 5.09 -12.79 5.20
C SER A 161 5.59 -13.32 6.54
N GLY A 162 6.90 -13.59 6.67
CA GLY A 162 7.51 -14.02 7.92
C GLY A 162 7.38 -12.97 9.03
N TYR A 163 7.52 -11.69 8.70
CA TYR A 163 7.37 -10.59 9.66
C TYR A 163 5.91 -10.43 10.10
N VAL A 164 4.96 -10.53 9.15
CA VAL A 164 3.52 -10.44 9.46
C VAL A 164 3.05 -11.58 10.38
N HIS A 165 3.57 -12.79 10.20
CA HIS A 165 3.17 -13.96 10.99
C HIS A 165 4.11 -14.29 12.14
N ALA A 166 5.05 -13.39 12.45
CA ALA A 166 6.02 -13.56 13.54
C ALA A 166 6.75 -14.91 13.45
N ALA A 167 7.28 -15.24 12.26
CA ALA A 167 8.07 -16.44 12.08
C ALA A 167 9.38 -16.35 12.87
N ALA A 168 9.80 -17.47 13.47
CA ALA A 168 10.93 -17.51 14.39
C ALA A 168 12.23 -16.89 13.82
N PRO A 169 12.64 -17.13 12.55
CA PRO A 169 13.83 -16.50 11.99
C PRO A 169 13.75 -14.97 12.01
N GLN A 170 12.58 -14.41 11.65
CA GLN A 170 12.36 -12.97 11.66
C GLN A 170 12.36 -12.42 13.09
N ILE A 171 11.69 -13.07 14.05
CA ILE A 171 11.72 -12.63 15.46
C ILE A 171 13.16 -12.60 16.00
N LEU A 172 13.98 -13.58 15.63
CA LEU A 172 15.37 -13.67 16.09
C LEU A 172 16.25 -12.49 15.60
N GLU A 173 15.82 -11.72 14.60
CA GLU A 173 16.50 -10.48 14.19
C GLU A 173 16.42 -9.38 15.27
N LEU A 174 15.51 -9.52 16.25
CA LEU A 174 15.49 -8.66 17.44
C LEU A 174 16.63 -8.97 18.43
N PHE A 175 17.30 -10.13 18.29
CA PHE A 175 18.34 -10.55 19.22
C PHE A 175 19.66 -9.83 18.94
N ASP A 176 20.19 -9.16 19.95
CA ASP A 176 21.53 -8.57 19.95
C ASP A 176 22.55 -9.62 20.42
N PRO A 177 23.37 -10.19 19.52
CA PRO A 177 24.31 -11.24 19.90
C PRO A 177 25.47 -10.72 20.76
N GLN A 178 25.78 -9.42 20.69
CA GLN A 178 26.88 -8.84 21.48
C GLN A 178 26.47 -8.68 22.95
N LYS A 179 25.20 -8.38 23.20
CA LYS A 179 24.64 -8.21 24.55
C LYS A 179 23.83 -9.40 25.05
N ALA A 180 23.58 -10.38 24.19
CA ALA A 180 22.76 -11.56 24.45
C ALA A 180 21.34 -11.22 24.97
N VAL A 181 20.69 -10.21 24.37
CA VAL A 181 19.33 -9.76 24.76
C VAL A 181 18.46 -9.46 23.55
N PHE A 182 17.14 -9.55 23.71
CA PHE A 182 16.18 -9.05 22.72
C PHE A 182 16.01 -7.53 22.83
N ARG A 183 16.04 -6.83 21.69
CA ARG A 183 15.89 -5.38 21.58
C ARG A 183 14.45 -5.00 21.22
N LEU A 184 13.62 -4.78 22.23
CA LEU A 184 12.16 -4.56 22.06
C LEU A 184 11.75 -3.10 21.86
N THR A 185 12.68 -2.15 22.03
CA THR A 185 12.42 -0.70 21.90
C THR A 185 13.13 -0.10 20.70
N GLY A 186 13.29 -0.91 19.64
CA GLY A 186 14.08 -0.60 18.47
C GLY A 186 15.55 -0.99 18.60
N PHE A 187 16.12 -1.46 17.48
CA PHE A 187 17.51 -1.91 17.38
C PHE A 187 18.26 -1.11 16.30
N LYS A 188 18.61 0.14 16.64
CA LYS A 188 19.26 1.09 15.70
C LYS A 188 20.63 0.62 15.19
N ASP A 189 21.33 -0.18 15.98
CA ASP A 189 22.65 -0.72 15.63
C ASP A 189 22.55 -2.11 14.97
N SER A 190 21.34 -2.55 14.62
CA SER A 190 21.16 -3.84 13.94
C SER A 190 21.94 -3.82 12.61
N PRO A 191 22.73 -4.86 12.30
CA PRO A 191 23.45 -4.94 11.04
C PRO A 191 22.49 -5.01 9.84
N LEU A 192 21.24 -5.42 10.05
CA LEU A 192 20.22 -5.54 9.00
C LEU A 192 19.54 -4.20 8.68
N LEU A 193 19.70 -3.17 9.53
CA LEU A 193 18.94 -1.93 9.40
C LEU A 193 19.19 -1.22 8.06
N LEU A 194 20.42 -1.27 7.55
CA LEU A 194 20.78 -0.61 6.29
C LEU A 194 20.11 -1.29 5.07
N ASP A 195 20.08 -2.63 5.06
CA ASP A 195 19.45 -3.39 3.98
C ASP A 195 17.94 -3.08 3.93
N HIS A 196 17.26 -3.12 5.08
CA HIS A 196 15.85 -2.79 5.16
C HIS A 196 15.55 -1.31 4.91
N ALA A 197 16.48 -0.40 5.25
CA ALA A 197 16.37 1.01 4.90
C ALA A 197 16.34 1.19 3.38
N SER A 198 17.27 0.54 2.67
CA SER A 198 17.33 0.58 1.21
C SER A 198 16.07 -0.01 0.57
N ASP A 199 15.57 -1.14 1.08
CA ASP A 199 14.32 -1.72 0.62
C ASP A 199 13.11 -0.80 0.85
N PHE A 200 13.10 -0.06 1.95
CA PHE A 200 12.01 0.87 2.27
C PHE A 200 12.01 2.10 1.36
N GLU A 201 13.17 2.55 0.88
CA GLU A 201 13.24 3.66 -0.10
C GLU A 201 12.47 3.35 -1.38
N ASN A 202 12.43 2.09 -1.81
CA ASN A 202 11.63 1.65 -2.96
C ASN A 202 10.12 1.90 -2.78
N GLN A 203 9.63 2.02 -1.54
CA GLN A 203 8.23 2.33 -1.27
C GLN A 203 7.89 3.78 -1.61
N PHE A 204 8.85 4.71 -1.50
CA PHE A 204 8.65 6.09 -1.94
C PHE A 204 8.53 6.17 -3.46
N PHE A 205 9.38 5.44 -4.17
CA PHE A 205 9.31 5.33 -5.63
C PHE A 205 7.95 4.79 -6.10
N ARG A 206 7.48 3.69 -5.50
CA ARG A 206 6.14 3.14 -5.74
C ARG A 206 5.02 4.13 -5.37
N GLY A 207 5.20 4.89 -4.30
CA GLY A 207 4.27 5.94 -3.90
C GLY A 207 4.11 7.03 -4.95
N VAL A 208 5.21 7.49 -5.56
CA VAL A 208 5.18 8.49 -6.64
C VAL A 208 4.36 7.97 -7.81
N MET A 209 4.51 6.69 -8.18
CA MET A 209 3.70 6.08 -9.24
C MET A 209 2.22 5.95 -8.89
N ALA A 210 1.90 5.63 -7.64
CA ALA A 210 0.53 5.65 -7.17
C ALA A 210 -0.09 7.05 -7.29
N VAL A 211 0.64 8.11 -6.89
CA VAL A 211 0.20 9.51 -7.08
C VAL A 211 0.01 9.84 -8.55
N HIS A 212 0.97 9.47 -9.41
CA HIS A 212 0.90 9.68 -10.85
C HIS A 212 -0.39 9.11 -11.44
N ILE A 213 -0.68 7.84 -11.17
CA ILE A 213 -1.88 7.16 -11.69
C ILE A 213 -3.16 7.82 -11.20
N VAL A 214 -3.25 8.17 -9.91
CA VAL A 214 -4.45 8.80 -9.36
C VAL A 214 -4.65 10.20 -9.94
N ALA A 215 -3.58 10.97 -10.11
CA ALA A 215 -3.62 12.27 -10.76
C ALA A 215 -4.09 12.16 -12.23
N ARG A 216 -3.64 11.12 -12.96
CA ARG A 216 -4.09 10.83 -14.33
C ARG A 216 -5.59 10.51 -14.40
N ILE A 217 -6.12 9.70 -13.48
CA ILE A 217 -7.57 9.40 -13.44
C ILE A 217 -8.38 10.68 -13.21
N LYS A 218 -7.87 11.60 -12.39
CA LYS A 218 -8.51 12.89 -12.10
C LYS A 218 -8.21 13.99 -13.11
N ASN A 219 -7.39 13.73 -14.13
CA ASN A 219 -6.94 14.71 -15.12
C ASN A 219 -6.26 15.94 -14.48
N ILE A 220 -5.44 15.71 -13.45
CA ILE A 220 -4.60 16.73 -12.80
C ILE A 220 -3.23 16.69 -13.47
N ASP A 221 -3.15 17.24 -14.69
CA ASP A 221 -2.02 17.04 -15.61
C ASP A 221 -0.67 17.53 -15.08
N ASP A 222 -0.67 18.64 -14.33
CA ASP A 222 0.54 19.20 -13.71
C ASP A 222 1.12 18.25 -12.67
N LEU A 223 0.28 17.72 -11.77
CA LEU A 223 0.68 16.75 -10.75
C LEU A 223 1.09 15.41 -11.36
N ALA A 224 0.36 14.95 -12.37
CA ALA A 224 0.70 13.71 -13.07
C ALA A 224 2.08 13.81 -13.73
N ARG A 225 2.38 14.93 -14.41
CA ARG A 225 3.69 15.19 -15.01
C ARG A 225 4.78 15.31 -13.95
N GLU A 226 4.53 16.06 -12.88
CA GLU A 226 5.47 16.23 -11.77
C GLU A 226 5.87 14.88 -11.15
N ALA A 227 4.89 14.02 -10.86
CA ALA A 227 5.12 12.68 -10.33
C ALA A 227 5.91 11.81 -11.32
N PHE A 228 5.60 11.88 -12.62
CA PHE A 228 6.33 11.11 -13.64
C PHE A 228 7.80 11.56 -13.76
N GLU A 229 8.06 12.86 -13.77
CA GLU A 229 9.43 13.39 -13.79
C GLU A 229 10.21 12.98 -12.53
N MET A 230 9.55 12.98 -11.37
CA MET A 230 10.15 12.55 -10.11
C MET A 230 10.50 11.06 -10.14
N HIS A 231 9.59 10.21 -10.64
CA HIS A 231 9.85 8.80 -10.87
C HIS A 231 11.10 8.57 -11.73
N ASN A 232 11.19 9.21 -12.90
CA ASN A 232 12.32 9.00 -13.82
C ASN A 232 13.66 9.45 -13.22
N ARG A 233 13.67 10.49 -12.38
CA ARG A 233 14.89 10.92 -11.66
C ARG A 233 15.33 9.88 -10.63
N LEU A 234 14.38 9.20 -9.99
CA LEU A 234 14.66 8.15 -9.01
C LEU A 234 15.12 6.86 -9.67
N GLU A 235 14.56 6.48 -10.82
CA GLU A 235 14.95 5.29 -11.58
C GLU A 235 16.45 5.31 -11.95
N CYS A 236 17.00 6.49 -12.29
CA CYS A 236 18.43 6.67 -12.52
C CYS A 236 19.33 6.49 -11.29
N HIS A 237 18.78 6.34 -10.07
CA HIS A 237 19.55 6.04 -8.85
C HIS A 237 19.53 4.56 -8.47
N PHE A 238 18.62 3.77 -9.06
CA PHE A 238 18.44 2.34 -8.75
C PHE A 238 18.95 1.41 -9.88
N ASN A 239 19.47 1.99 -10.98
CA ASN A 239 20.22 1.30 -12.04
C ASN A 239 21.72 1.59 -11.89
#